data_AF-A0A438KRT6-F1
#
_entry.id   AF-A0A438KRT6-F1
#
_cell.length_a   1.000
_cell.length_b   1.000
_cell.length_c   1.000
_cell.angle_alpha   90.00
_cell.angle_beta   90.00
_cell.angle_gamma   90.00
#
_symmetry.space_group_name_H-M   'P 1'
#
loop_
_entity.id
_entity.type
_entity.pdbx_description
1 polymer ?
#
loop_
_entity_poly.entity_id
_entity_poly.type
_entity_poly.pdbx_seq_one_letter_code
_entity_poly.pdbx_strand_id
1 'polypeptide(L)'
;MCVSFPSLFALASSKEAWVEDLWVHSSKGGGWNPSFSRPLNDWEIETVECFLSRIQDKVVVEEREDEVFWAVTKSGSFSIKSLLSTLEEVRVNPFPTGIVWNVWVLPKVSFFAWEATWGKVLTLDQLQRKG
;
A
#
# COMPACT_ATOMS: atom_id res chain seq x y z
N MET A 1 -7.17 8.70 -4.33
CA MET A 1 -7.38 10.16 -4.52
C MET A 1 -6.42 11.00 -3.65
N CYS A 2 -6.41 10.84 -2.32
CA CYS A 2 -5.62 11.68 -1.40
C CYS A 2 -4.10 11.78 -1.68
N VAL A 3 -3.44 10.71 -2.13
CA VAL A 3 -1.99 10.71 -2.40
C VAL A 3 -1.65 11.28 -3.79
N SER A 4 -2.41 10.92 -4.82
CA SER A 4 -2.10 11.28 -6.22
C SER A 4 -2.80 12.55 -6.71
N PHE A 5 -3.89 12.95 -6.06
CA PHE A 5 -4.72 14.11 -6.39
C PHE A 5 -5.15 14.85 -5.12
N PRO A 6 -4.20 15.38 -4.32
CA PRO A 6 -4.50 16.01 -3.03
C PRO A 6 -5.39 17.26 -3.17
N SER A 7 -5.25 18.02 -4.27
CA SER A 7 -6.08 19.19 -4.56
C SER A 7 -7.56 18.82 -4.78
N LEU A 8 -7.83 17.79 -5.61
CA LEU A 8 -9.19 17.30 -5.84
C LEU A 8 -9.80 16.71 -4.57
N PHE A 9 -9.00 15.98 -3.79
CA PHE A 9 -9.45 15.41 -2.52
C PHE A 9 -9.84 16.51 -1.51
N ALA A 10 -9.10 17.62 -1.47
CA ALA A 10 -9.45 18.76 -0.61
C ALA A 10 -10.83 19.35 -0.98
N LEU A 11 -11.14 19.38 -2.28
CA LEU A 11 -12.39 19.91 -2.84
C LEU A 11 -13.57 18.95 -2.82
N ALA A 12 -13.33 17.65 -2.61
CA ALA A 12 -14.40 16.64 -2.55
C ALA A 12 -15.45 17.03 -1.50
N SER A 13 -16.73 16.98 -1.91
CA SER A 13 -17.86 17.29 -1.02
C SER A 13 -17.95 16.31 0.14
N SER A 14 -17.65 15.04 -0.12
CA SER A 14 -17.58 13.99 0.88
C SER A 14 -16.25 13.27 0.71
N LYS A 15 -15.41 13.30 1.75
CA LYS A 15 -14.09 12.66 1.75
C LYS A 15 -14.17 11.19 2.17
N GLU A 16 -15.28 10.85 2.81
CA GLU A 16 -15.62 9.53 3.36
C GLU A 16 -16.69 8.81 2.53
N ALA A 17 -17.02 9.30 1.33
CA ALA A 17 -17.94 8.64 0.42
C ALA A 17 -17.42 7.26 -0.01
N TRP A 18 -18.35 6.31 -0.14
CA TRP A 18 -18.04 5.00 -0.67
C TRP A 18 -17.86 5.06 -2.19
N VAL A 19 -17.16 4.08 -2.75
CA VAL A 19 -16.93 4.00 -4.20
C VAL A 19 -18.26 3.82 -4.94
N GLU A 20 -19.22 3.11 -4.34
CA GLU A 20 -20.58 2.95 -4.86
C GLU A 20 -21.35 4.27 -4.95
N ASP A 21 -21.20 5.16 -3.95
CA ASP A 21 -21.89 6.46 -3.92
C ASP A 21 -21.43 7.38 -5.07
N LEU A 22 -20.19 7.18 -5.54
CA LEU A 22 -19.58 7.96 -6.61
C LEU A 22 -19.89 7.38 -7.99
N TRP A 23 -20.52 6.22 -8.08
CA TRP A 23 -20.85 5.54 -9.33
C TRP A 23 -22.35 5.63 -9.62
N VAL A 24 -22.69 6.22 -10.77
CA VAL A 24 -24.07 6.38 -11.21
C VAL A 24 -24.37 5.32 -12.26
N HIS A 25 -25.24 4.36 -11.91
CA HIS A 25 -25.72 3.36 -12.86
C HIS A 25 -26.57 4.00 -13.96
N SER A 26 -26.29 3.62 -15.20
CA SER A 26 -27.04 4.05 -16.38
C SER A 26 -27.27 2.88 -17.32
N SER A 27 -28.30 2.96 -18.16
CA SER A 27 -28.64 1.91 -19.14
C SER A 27 -27.53 1.62 -20.17
N LYS A 28 -26.48 2.45 -20.22
CA LYS A 28 -25.34 2.31 -21.13
C LYS A 28 -24.02 1.94 -20.43
N GLY A 29 -24.06 1.51 -19.17
CA GLY A 29 -22.87 1.00 -18.46
C GLY A 29 -22.35 1.87 -17.31
N GLY A 30 -23.18 2.79 -16.78
CA GLY A 30 -22.83 3.61 -15.62
C GLY A 30 -21.71 4.63 -15.86
N GLY A 31 -21.38 5.43 -14.86
CA GLY A 31 -20.30 6.41 -14.93
C GLY A 31 -19.95 7.04 -13.59
N TRP A 32 -18.74 7.58 -13.48
CA TRP A 32 -18.25 8.26 -12.28
C TRP A 32 -18.85 9.66 -12.16
N ASN A 33 -19.38 9.99 -10.98
CA ASN A 33 -19.94 11.30 -10.64
C ASN A 33 -19.42 11.84 -9.29
N PRO A 34 -18.13 12.19 -9.20
CA PRO A 34 -17.58 12.79 -8.00
C PRO A 34 -18.15 14.20 -7.78
N SER A 35 -18.65 14.45 -6.56
CA SER A 35 -19.18 15.75 -6.16
C SER A 35 -18.11 16.64 -5.51
N PHE A 36 -18.06 17.91 -5.89
CA PHE A 36 -17.14 18.90 -5.35
C PHE A 36 -17.88 20.01 -4.59
N SER A 37 -17.25 20.51 -3.53
CA SER A 37 -17.81 21.50 -2.60
C SER A 37 -18.06 22.87 -3.24
N ARG A 38 -17.40 23.16 -4.37
CA ARG A 38 -17.57 24.37 -5.17
C ARG A 38 -17.39 24.08 -6.65
N PRO A 39 -17.82 24.99 -7.55
CA PRO A 39 -17.44 24.93 -8.95
C PRO A 39 -15.91 24.88 -9.13
N LEU A 40 -15.48 24.11 -10.12
CA LEU A 40 -14.08 23.94 -10.49
C LEU A 40 -13.61 25.15 -11.30
N ASN A 41 -12.37 25.57 -11.07
CA ASN A 41 -11.71 26.56 -11.93
C ASN A 41 -11.10 25.86 -13.15
N ASP A 42 -10.80 26.62 -14.21
CA ASP A 42 -10.25 26.09 -15.47
C ASP A 42 -8.96 25.27 -15.26
N TRP A 43 -8.08 25.68 -14.34
CA TRP A 43 -6.84 24.94 -14.03
C TRP A 43 -7.07 23.64 -13.24
N GLU A 44 -8.24 23.46 -12.63
CA GLU A 44 -8.60 22.24 -11.89
C GLU A 44 -9.20 21.18 -12.83
N ILE A 45 -9.73 21.61 -13.98
CA ILE A 45 -10.35 20.72 -14.98
C ILE A 45 -9.35 19.70 -15.52
N GLU A 46 -8.14 20.12 -15.88
CA GLU A 46 -7.08 19.19 -16.35
C GLU A 46 -6.77 18.10 -15.30
N THR A 47 -6.79 18.48 -14.02
CA THR A 47 -6.56 17.53 -12.91
C THR A 47 -7.72 16.54 -12.80
N VAL A 48 -8.97 17.01 -12.98
CA VAL A 48 -10.17 16.16 -13.01
C VAL A 48 -10.15 15.21 -14.20
N GLU A 49 -9.77 15.65 -15.39
CA GLU A 49 -9.62 14.79 -16.56
C GLU A 49 -8.56 13.71 -16.34
N CYS A 50 -7.42 14.07 -15.77
CA CYS A 50 -6.39 13.10 -15.37
C CYS A 50 -6.91 12.10 -14.33
N PHE A 51 -7.76 12.55 -13.41
CA PHE A 51 -8.37 11.68 -12.42
C PHE A 51 -9.40 10.72 -13.05
N LEU A 52 -10.33 11.24 -13.86
CA LEU A 52 -11.36 10.47 -14.54
C LEU A 52 -10.77 9.45 -15.50
N SER A 53 -9.74 9.82 -16.28
CA SER A 53 -9.05 8.89 -17.19
C SER A 53 -8.39 7.70 -16.46
N ARG A 54 -8.00 7.84 -15.20
CA ARG A 54 -7.47 6.73 -14.39
C ARG A 54 -8.54 5.77 -13.90
N ILE A 55 -9.78 6.24 -13.74
CA ILE A 55 -10.88 5.44 -13.17
C ILE A 55 -11.90 5.02 -14.24
N GLN A 56 -11.88 5.60 -15.44
CA GLN A 56 -12.88 5.33 -16.49
C GLN A 56 -13.03 3.85 -16.84
N ASP A 57 -11.94 3.08 -16.78
CA ASP A 57 -11.94 1.64 -17.09
C ASP A 57 -12.38 0.77 -15.90
N LYS A 58 -12.71 1.40 -14.76
CA LYS A 58 -13.18 0.73 -13.55
C LYS A 58 -14.71 0.83 -13.50
N VAL A 59 -15.36 -0.32 -13.45
CA VAL A 59 -16.81 -0.46 -13.34
C VAL A 59 -17.14 -0.99 -11.95
N VAL A 60 -18.05 -0.32 -11.26
CA VAL A 60 -18.60 -0.81 -9.99
C VAL A 60 -19.74 -1.76 -10.31
N VAL A 61 -19.69 -2.98 -9.74
CA VAL A 61 -20.72 -4.02 -9.91
C VAL A 61 -21.40 -4.20 -8.56
N GLU A 62 -22.63 -3.70 -8.44
CA GLU A 62 -23.41 -3.69 -7.19
C GLU A 62 -23.70 -5.10 -6.64
N GLU A 63 -23.72 -6.12 -7.50
CA GLU A 63 -24.05 -7.50 -7.12
C GLU A 63 -22.86 -8.33 -6.59
N ARG A 64 -21.65 -7.76 -6.48
CA ARG A 64 -20.48 -8.47 -5.94
C ARG A 64 -20.01 -7.87 -4.62
N GLU A 65 -19.67 -8.75 -3.67
CA GLU A 65 -18.96 -8.35 -2.46
C GLU A 65 -17.52 -7.91 -2.78
N ASP A 66 -16.97 -7.04 -1.93
CA ASP A 66 -15.59 -6.57 -2.05
C ASP A 66 -14.59 -7.73 -1.89
N GLU A 67 -13.74 -7.92 -2.89
CA GLU A 67 -12.68 -8.93 -2.86
C GLU A 67 -11.31 -8.29 -2.60
N VAL A 68 -10.52 -8.90 -1.71
CA VAL A 68 -9.15 -8.47 -1.44
C VAL A 68 -8.21 -9.07 -2.49
N PHE A 69 -7.55 -8.22 -3.27
CA PHE A 69 -6.59 -8.62 -4.30
C PHE A 69 -5.14 -8.31 -3.89
N TRP A 70 -4.25 -9.28 -4.06
CA TRP A 70 -2.81 -9.08 -3.88
C TRP A 70 -2.18 -8.47 -5.14
N ALA A 71 -1.99 -7.14 -5.14
CA ALA A 71 -1.55 -6.37 -6.31
C ALA A 71 -0.17 -6.74 -6.86
N VAL A 72 0.65 -7.48 -6.12
CA VAL A 72 2.00 -7.90 -6.56
C VAL A 72 1.94 -9.08 -7.52
N THR A 73 0.92 -9.94 -7.41
CA THR A 73 0.79 -11.13 -8.27
C THR A 73 -0.23 -10.89 -9.36
N LYS A 74 0.07 -11.34 -10.59
CA LYS A 74 -0.89 -11.27 -11.71
C LYS A 74 -2.16 -12.07 -11.44
N SER A 75 -2.08 -13.11 -10.61
CA SER A 75 -3.22 -13.92 -10.18
C SER A 75 -4.06 -13.28 -9.09
N GLY A 76 -3.58 -12.22 -8.43
CA GLY A 76 -4.24 -11.62 -7.27
C GLY A 76 -4.19 -12.42 -6.00
N SER A 77 -3.59 -13.60 -6.03
CA SER A 77 -3.50 -14.47 -4.88
C SER A 77 -2.33 -14.06 -3.98
N PHE A 78 -2.62 -14.02 -2.69
CA PHE A 78 -1.60 -13.85 -1.67
C PHE A 78 -0.76 -15.13 -1.52
N SER A 79 0.54 -14.97 -1.31
CA SER A 79 1.43 -16.05 -0.91
C SER A 79 2.57 -15.49 -0.06
N ILE A 80 3.07 -16.29 0.88
CA ILE A 80 4.29 -15.94 1.64
C ILE A 80 5.46 -15.66 0.68
N LYS A 81 5.55 -16.41 -0.43
CA LYS A 81 6.60 -16.19 -1.44
C LYS A 81 6.50 -14.81 -2.10
N SER A 82 5.29 -14.36 -2.46
CA SER A 82 5.10 -13.05 -3.08
C SER A 82 5.29 -11.91 -2.09
N LEU A 83 4.92 -12.11 -0.82
CA LEU A 83 5.24 -11.16 0.24
C LEU A 83 6.76 -11.02 0.42
N LEU A 84 7.49 -12.13 0.51
CA LEU A 84 8.93 -12.13 0.68
C LEU A 84 9.66 -11.49 -0.51
N SER A 85 9.25 -11.77 -1.74
CA SER A 85 9.85 -11.14 -2.93
C SER A 85 9.66 -9.62 -2.91
N THR A 86 8.49 -9.14 -2.49
CA THR A 86 8.24 -7.69 -2.33
C THR A 86 9.16 -7.08 -1.28
N LEU A 87 9.36 -7.78 -0.15
CA LEU A 87 10.26 -7.34 0.91
C LEU A 87 11.74 -7.42 0.51
N GLU A 88 12.11 -8.27 -0.44
CA GLU A 88 13.47 -8.35 -0.97
C GLU A 88 13.75 -7.20 -1.93
N GLU A 89 12.81 -6.81 -2.80
CA GLU A 89 12.96 -5.64 -3.68
C GLU A 89 13.11 -4.33 -2.89
N VAL A 90 12.45 -4.20 -1.74
CA VAL A 90 12.55 -3.02 -0.86
C VAL A 90 13.88 -2.99 -0.08
N ARG A 91 14.58 -4.13 0.06
CA ARG A 91 15.83 -4.19 0.80
C ARG A 91 16.98 -3.62 -0.03
N VAL A 92 17.33 -2.36 0.28
CA VAL A 92 18.56 -1.69 -0.23
C VAL A 92 19.84 -2.44 0.17
N ASN A 93 19.78 -3.32 1.18
CA ASN A 93 20.89 -4.19 1.56
C ASN A 93 20.37 -5.62 1.88
N PRO A 94 20.76 -6.66 1.14
CA PRO A 94 20.29 -8.02 1.38
C PRO A 94 20.71 -8.51 2.77
N PHE A 95 19.85 -9.34 3.39
CA PHE A 95 20.14 -9.92 4.69
C PHE A 95 21.44 -10.75 4.62
N PRO A 96 22.43 -10.55 5.50
CA PRO A 96 23.73 -11.21 5.41
C PRO A 96 23.67 -12.66 5.95
N THR A 97 22.86 -13.51 5.31
CA THR A 97 22.56 -14.89 5.73
C THR A 97 23.82 -15.72 5.96
N GLY A 98 24.84 -15.56 5.10
CA GLY A 98 26.11 -16.31 5.20
C GLY A 98 26.99 -15.90 6.38
N ILE A 99 26.82 -14.68 6.92
CA ILE A 99 27.53 -14.22 8.12
C ILE A 99 26.78 -14.67 9.37
N VAL A 100 25.44 -14.54 9.36
CA VAL A 100 24.60 -14.89 10.51
C VAL A 100 24.51 -16.40 10.70
N TRP A 101 24.28 -17.17 9.63
CA TRP A 101 24.05 -18.62 9.68
C TRP A 101 25.25 -19.42 9.21
N ASN A 102 26.43 -19.06 9.73
CA ASN A 102 27.67 -19.78 9.46
C ASN A 102 27.82 -20.98 10.41
N VAL A 103 27.99 -22.19 9.85
CA VAL A 103 28.13 -23.45 10.61
C VAL A 103 29.37 -23.45 11.53
N TRP A 104 30.37 -22.64 11.22
CA TRP A 104 31.60 -22.49 12.00
C TRP A 104 31.46 -21.52 13.18
N VAL A 105 30.30 -20.86 13.31
CA VAL A 105 30.04 -19.85 14.34
C VAL A 105 29.10 -20.43 15.38
N LEU A 106 29.34 -20.13 16.67
CA LEU A 106 28.47 -20.63 17.74
C LEU A 106 27.04 -20.09 17.58
N PRO A 107 26.01 -20.91 17.88
CA PRO A 107 24.61 -20.49 17.77
C PRO A 107 24.27 -19.20 18.52
N LYS A 108 24.93 -18.94 19.66
CA LYS A 108 24.80 -17.68 20.41
C LYS A 108 25.25 -16.48 19.60
N VAL A 109 26.39 -16.58 18.91
CA VAL A 109 26.94 -15.49 18.08
C VAL A 109 26.08 -15.27 16.85
N SER A 110 25.56 -16.33 16.24
CA SER A 110 24.56 -16.25 15.16
C SER A 110 23.29 -15.53 15.62
N PHE A 111 22.77 -15.86 16.81
CA PHE A 111 21.58 -15.20 17.36
C PHE A 111 21.83 -13.71 17.64
N PHE A 112 23.01 -13.36 18.20
CA PHE A 112 23.39 -11.95 18.39
C PHE A 112 23.55 -11.21 17.07
N ALA A 113 24.16 -11.82 16.05
CA ALA A 113 24.30 -11.22 14.73
C ALA A 113 22.94 -11.01 14.06
N TRP A 114 22.01 -11.97 14.20
CA TRP A 114 20.61 -11.81 13.76
C TRP A 114 19.95 -10.61 14.47
N GLU A 115 19.97 -10.55 15.80
CA GLU A 115 19.41 -9.41 16.55
C GLU A 115 20.06 -8.07 16.14
N ALA A 116 21.37 -8.06 15.85
CA ALA A 116 22.10 -6.88 15.39
C ALA A 116 21.64 -6.40 14.02
N THR A 117 21.41 -7.32 13.08
CA THR A 117 20.89 -6.97 11.75
C THR A 117 19.49 -6.37 11.78
N TRP A 118 18.70 -6.62 12.83
CA TRP A 118 17.38 -6.03 13.04
C TRP A 118 17.40 -4.78 13.94
N GLY A 119 18.57 -4.33 14.39
CA GLY A 119 18.68 -3.20 15.32
C GLY A 119 18.10 -3.48 16.71
N LYS A 120 17.96 -4.76 17.07
CA LYS A 120 17.36 -5.23 18.34
C LYS A 120 18.40 -5.71 19.35
N VAL A 121 19.69 -5.49 19.11
CA VAL A 121 20.74 -5.76 20.10
C VAL A 121 20.38 -5.05 21.39
N LEU A 122 20.26 -5.84 22.46
CA LEU A 122 20.10 -5.33 23.81
C LEU A 122 21.30 -4.42 24.09
N THR A 123 21.06 -3.11 24.04
CA THR A 123 22.03 -2.14 24.50
C THR A 123 22.33 -2.38 25.97
N LEU A 124 23.55 -2.07 26.39
CA LEU A 124 24.04 -2.26 27.76
C LEU A 124 23.02 -1.78 28.81
N ASP A 125 22.33 -0.66 28.52
CA ASP A 125 21.27 -0.07 29.35
C ASP A 125 20.08 -1.00 29.63
N GLN A 126 19.70 -1.87 28.69
CA GLN A 126 18.57 -2.80 28.86
C GLN A 126 18.92 -4.01 29.74
N LEU A 127 20.19 -4.41 29.75
CA LEU A 127 20.69 -5.47 30.62
C LEU A 127 20.82 -5.00 32.07
N GLN A 128 21.23 -3.75 32.28
CA GLN A 128 21.35 -3.15 33.62
C GLN A 128 20.00 -2.95 34.32
N ARG A 129 18.90 -2.72 33.59
CA ARG A 129 17.55 -2.59 34.18
C ARG A 129 16.92 -3.91 34.62
N LYS A 130 17.50 -5.06 34.26
CA LYS A 130 17.00 -6.40 34.62
C LYS A 130 17.81 -7.09 35.74
N GLY A 131 18.87 -6.45 36.22
CA GLY A 131 19.71 -6.92 37.33
C GLY A 131 19.25 -6.38 38.68
#